data_AF-A0A556CCG4-F1
#
_entry.id   AF-A0A556CCG4-F1
#
_cell.length_a   1.000
_cell.length_b   1.000
_cell.length_c   1.000
_cell.angle_alpha   90.00
_cell.angle_beta   90.00
_cell.angle_gamma   90.00
#
_symmetry.space_group_name_H-M   'P 1'
#
loop_
_entity.id
_entity.type
_entity.pdbx_description
1 polymer ?
#
loop_
_entity_poly.entity_id
_entity_poly.type
_entity_poly.pdbx_seq_one_letter_code
_entity_poly.pdbx_strand_id
1 'polypeptide(L)'
;MSNEHGPAGTGPDDEKQGTNPFENEELKPEHRDIDAEHPSDDPGRDYDDVEATVIQEPGIDERERHPSSGPSGPSEPRRPGAGSRQGPREESAAPVTAADKVIPGQIFLRDEPVEINVGLAVTTLRVANVSDRPIQVGSHFHFAEVNPGLEFDRGRSWGKRLNVLSGGAMRFEPGADEEVELVPIQGARIALGFRGECRGELDG
;
A
#
# COMPACT_ATOMS: atom_id res chain seq x y z
N MET A 1 -43.43 12.48 -42.26
CA MET A 1 -42.90 12.11 -43.58
C MET A 1 -41.50 12.69 -43.69
N SER A 2 -40.55 11.81 -43.98
CA SER A 2 -39.24 12.08 -44.60
C SER A 2 -38.19 12.89 -43.82
N ASN A 3 -37.20 12.14 -43.32
CA ASN A 3 -35.80 12.59 -43.18
C ASN A 3 -35.26 13.00 -44.55
N GLU A 4 -34.49 14.09 -44.63
CA GLU A 4 -33.38 14.21 -45.57
C GLU A 4 -32.20 14.99 -44.94
N HIS A 5 -31.03 14.37 -45.04
CA HIS A 5 -29.71 14.81 -44.60
C HIS A 5 -28.95 15.33 -45.84
N GLY A 6 -28.18 16.42 -45.71
CA GLY A 6 -27.14 16.78 -46.69
C GLY A 6 -26.82 18.27 -46.79
N PRO A 7 -25.58 18.66 -47.17
CA PRO A 7 -24.70 19.46 -46.31
C PRO A 7 -24.27 20.81 -46.92
N ALA A 8 -23.80 21.75 -46.08
CA ALA A 8 -23.09 22.94 -46.56
C ALA A 8 -22.07 23.49 -45.53
N GLY A 9 -20.78 23.36 -45.88
CA GLY A 9 -19.77 24.43 -45.87
C GLY A 9 -19.41 25.18 -44.58
N THR A 10 -18.23 24.84 -44.02
CA THR A 10 -17.05 25.70 -43.74
C THR A 10 -17.33 27.18 -43.38
N GLY A 11 -17.20 27.66 -42.14
CA GLY A 11 -15.99 27.89 -41.31
C GLY A 11 -15.84 29.41 -41.03
N PRO A 12 -14.87 29.93 -40.27
CA PRO A 12 -14.07 29.40 -39.15
C PRO A 12 -14.36 30.18 -37.84
N ASP A 13 -13.81 29.72 -36.71
CA ASP A 13 -13.37 30.49 -35.52
C ASP A 13 -13.39 29.54 -34.32
N ASP A 14 -12.24 28.95 -33.97
CA ASP A 14 -11.66 29.23 -32.64
C ASP A 14 -10.25 28.66 -32.49
N GLU A 15 -9.44 29.43 -31.77
CA GLU A 15 -8.00 29.30 -31.65
C GLU A 15 -7.58 28.27 -30.60
N LYS A 16 -6.57 27.48 -30.98
CA LYS A 16 -5.41 27.02 -30.19
C LYS A 16 -5.56 26.83 -28.67
N GLN A 17 -5.60 25.57 -28.25
CA GLN A 17 -4.89 25.07 -27.06
C GLN A 17 -3.99 23.93 -27.57
N GLY A 18 -2.67 24.08 -27.67
CA GLY A 18 -1.77 24.04 -26.52
C GLY A 18 -1.13 22.64 -26.47
N THR A 19 -0.19 22.41 -27.39
CA THR A 19 0.58 21.16 -27.56
C THR A 19 1.26 20.72 -26.27
N ASN A 20 1.23 19.41 -25.98
CA ASN A 20 1.91 18.81 -24.85
C ASN A 20 3.43 19.04 -24.97
N PRO A 21 4.08 19.73 -24.01
CA PRO A 21 5.50 20.10 -24.10
C PRO A 21 6.47 18.90 -23.99
N PHE A 22 5.98 17.68 -23.82
CA PHE A 22 6.78 16.45 -23.80
C PHE A 22 6.56 15.55 -25.03
N GLU A 23 5.64 15.91 -25.94
CA GLU A 23 5.50 15.19 -27.21
C GLU A 23 6.60 15.66 -28.17
N ASN A 24 7.67 14.86 -28.27
CA ASN A 24 8.63 15.00 -29.35
C ASN A 24 8.20 14.11 -30.51
N GLU A 25 7.72 14.71 -31.60
CA GLU A 25 7.34 13.97 -32.81
C GLU A 25 8.53 13.24 -33.47
N GLU A 26 9.77 13.68 -33.25
CA GLU A 26 10.98 12.99 -33.75
C GLU A 26 11.33 11.72 -32.96
N LEU A 27 10.68 11.48 -31.81
CA LEU A 27 10.87 10.28 -30.98
C LEU A 27 9.66 9.33 -31.00
N LYS A 28 8.65 9.61 -31.83
CA LYS A 28 7.60 8.62 -32.09
C LYS A 28 8.29 7.41 -32.75
N PRO A 29 8.22 6.20 -32.16
CA PRO A 29 8.78 5.04 -32.82
C PRO A 29 7.97 4.82 -34.10
N GLU A 30 8.57 5.15 -35.24
CA GLU A 30 8.10 4.62 -36.52
C GLU A 30 8.00 3.11 -36.33
N HIS A 31 6.87 2.53 -36.73
CA HIS A 31 6.59 1.10 -36.60
C HIS A 31 7.76 0.35 -37.25
N ARG A 32 8.72 -0.06 -36.42
CA ARG A 32 9.85 -0.84 -36.91
C ARG A 32 9.29 -2.24 -36.96
N ASP A 33 8.84 -2.62 -38.14
CA ASP A 33 8.57 -4.02 -38.43
C ASP A 33 9.89 -4.75 -38.17
N ILE A 34 9.95 -5.39 -37.00
CA ILE A 34 11.09 -6.18 -36.58
C ILE A 34 10.91 -7.50 -37.31
N ASP A 35 11.29 -7.51 -38.59
CA ASP A 35 11.44 -8.77 -39.30
C ASP A 35 12.53 -9.54 -38.55
N ALA A 36 12.13 -10.63 -37.90
CA ALA A 36 13.02 -11.52 -37.17
C ALA A 36 13.96 -12.21 -38.16
N GLU A 37 15.05 -11.55 -38.53
CA GLU A 37 16.02 -12.07 -39.50
C GLU A 37 17.03 -13.04 -38.86
N HIS A 38 17.02 -13.24 -37.54
CA HIS A 38 17.94 -14.17 -36.89
C HIS A 38 17.31 -15.56 -36.67
N PRO A 39 17.93 -16.66 -37.14
CA PRO A 39 17.37 -18.01 -37.04
C PRO A 39 17.25 -18.56 -35.60
N SER A 40 17.60 -17.78 -34.59
CA SER A 40 17.45 -18.11 -33.17
C SER A 40 16.37 -17.29 -32.46
N ASP A 41 15.72 -16.34 -33.14
CA ASP A 41 14.62 -15.59 -32.56
C ASP A 41 13.39 -16.51 -32.51
N ASP A 42 12.95 -16.82 -31.30
CA ASP A 42 11.73 -17.56 -31.03
C ASP A 42 10.55 -16.65 -31.44
N PRO A 43 9.68 -17.05 -32.40
CA PRO A 43 8.62 -16.19 -32.92
C PRO A 43 7.57 -15.78 -31.88
N GLY A 44 7.72 -16.22 -30.62
CA GLY A 44 6.72 -16.05 -29.59
C GLY A 44 5.60 -17.06 -29.80
N ARG A 45 5.11 -17.64 -28.71
CA ARG A 45 3.95 -18.51 -28.76
C ARG A 45 2.71 -17.66 -28.58
N ASP A 46 1.76 -17.76 -29.52
CA ASP A 46 0.42 -17.27 -29.27
C ASP A 46 -0.20 -18.10 -28.14
N TYR A 47 -0.58 -17.43 -27.07
CA TYR A 47 -1.34 -18.03 -25.98
C TYR A 47 -2.81 -17.92 -26.34
N ASP A 48 -3.55 -19.02 -26.23
CA ASP A 48 -5.01 -18.94 -26.24
C ASP A 48 -5.46 -18.08 -25.04
N ASP A 49 -6.43 -17.19 -25.26
CA ASP A 49 -7.06 -16.43 -24.20
C ASP A 49 -7.66 -17.40 -23.18
N VAL A 50 -7.03 -17.51 -22.02
CA VAL A 50 -7.59 -18.24 -20.89
C VAL A 50 -8.81 -17.46 -20.41
N GLU A 51 -10.01 -17.96 -20.73
CA GLU A 51 -11.22 -17.54 -20.03
C GLU A 51 -11.07 -17.92 -18.56
N ALA A 52 -10.64 -16.96 -17.75
CA ALA A 52 -10.69 -17.07 -16.31
C ALA A 52 -12.16 -17.25 -15.91
N THR A 53 -12.55 -18.47 -15.57
CA THR A 53 -13.87 -18.70 -14.99
C THR A 53 -13.91 -18.02 -13.64
N VAL A 54 -14.54 -16.85 -13.58
CA VAL A 54 -14.69 -16.05 -12.36
C VAL A 54 -15.60 -16.82 -11.41
N ILE A 55 -15.03 -17.48 -10.41
CA ILE A 55 -15.81 -17.97 -9.27
C ILE A 55 -16.16 -16.73 -8.45
N GLN A 56 -17.40 -16.27 -8.59
CA GLN A 56 -17.93 -15.09 -7.93
C GLN A 56 -18.34 -15.47 -6.50
N GLU A 57 -17.41 -15.39 -5.54
CA GLU A 57 -17.79 -15.34 -4.12
C GLU A 57 -18.11 -13.88 -3.73
N PRO A 58 -19.28 -13.61 -3.12
CA PRO A 58 -19.66 -12.24 -2.79
C PRO A 58 -18.86 -11.72 -1.59
N GLY A 59 -18.11 -10.64 -1.79
CA GLY A 59 -17.55 -9.82 -0.69
C GLY A 59 -16.06 -9.49 -0.71
N ILE A 60 -15.32 -9.81 -1.78
CA ILE A 60 -13.86 -9.56 -1.85
C ILE A 60 -13.56 -8.47 -2.88
N ASP A 61 -12.88 -7.38 -2.46
CA ASP A 61 -12.40 -6.30 -3.33
C ASP A 61 -11.46 -6.87 -4.42
N GLU A 62 -11.67 -6.48 -5.67
CA GLU A 62 -10.92 -6.98 -6.82
C GLU A 62 -9.42 -6.70 -6.75
N ARG A 63 -9.00 -5.71 -5.96
CA ARG A 63 -7.60 -5.29 -5.81
C ARG A 63 -6.75 -6.16 -4.89
N GLU A 64 -7.36 -7.08 -4.13
CA GLU A 64 -6.65 -7.98 -3.20
C GLU A 64 -6.38 -9.38 -3.77
N ARG A 65 -6.70 -9.62 -5.04
CA ARG A 65 -6.43 -10.91 -5.67
C ARG A 65 -4.97 -11.00 -6.12
N HIS A 66 -4.12 -11.64 -5.33
CA HIS A 66 -3.00 -12.35 -5.93
C HIS A 66 -3.59 -13.51 -6.75
N PRO A 67 -3.20 -13.70 -8.02
CA PRO A 67 -3.63 -14.87 -8.75
C PRO A 67 -3.08 -16.08 -7.99
N SER A 68 -3.94 -16.78 -7.26
CA SER A 68 -3.67 -18.18 -7.00
C SER A 68 -3.64 -18.79 -8.38
N SER A 69 -2.44 -19.10 -8.89
CA SER A 69 -2.32 -20.09 -9.95
C SER A 69 -3.16 -21.26 -9.45
N GLY A 70 -4.27 -21.54 -10.13
CA GLY A 70 -5.21 -22.57 -9.73
C GLY A 70 -4.50 -23.93 -9.61
N PRO A 71 -5.23 -25.04 -9.42
CA PRO A 71 -4.59 -26.35 -9.46
C PRO A 71 -3.91 -26.55 -10.82
N SER A 72 -2.61 -26.28 -10.90
CA SER A 72 -1.85 -26.49 -12.12
C SER A 72 -1.76 -28.00 -12.30
N GLY A 73 -2.26 -28.50 -13.42
CA GLY A 73 -1.94 -29.86 -13.84
C GLY A 73 -0.41 -30.04 -13.91
N PRO A 74 0.09 -31.28 -13.81
CA PRO A 74 1.53 -31.54 -13.91
C PRO A 74 2.06 -30.93 -15.21
N SER A 75 2.94 -29.94 -15.08
CA SER A 75 3.51 -29.25 -16.22
C SER A 75 4.47 -30.18 -16.95
N GLU A 76 4.40 -30.19 -18.27
CA GLU A 76 5.37 -30.91 -19.09
C GLU A 76 6.77 -30.34 -18.86
N PRO A 77 7.83 -31.17 -18.78
CA PRO A 77 9.17 -30.69 -18.46
C PRO A 77 9.59 -29.60 -19.45
N ARG A 78 10.01 -28.43 -18.93
CA ARG A 78 10.42 -27.26 -19.74
C ARG A 78 11.65 -27.50 -20.63
N ARG A 79 12.19 -28.72 -20.70
CA ARG A 79 13.39 -29.04 -21.49
C ARG A 79 13.18 -30.33 -22.29
N PRO A 80 13.09 -30.25 -23.63
CA PRO A 80 13.15 -31.43 -24.48
C PRO A 80 14.47 -32.18 -24.25
N GLY A 81 14.40 -33.49 -23.95
CA GLY A 81 15.58 -34.35 -23.83
C GLY A 81 16.16 -34.57 -22.43
N ALA A 82 15.55 -34.07 -21.36
CA ALA A 82 15.96 -34.36 -19.98
C ALA A 82 15.20 -35.54 -19.33
N GLY A 83 14.74 -36.51 -20.13
CA GLY A 83 13.96 -37.66 -19.65
C GLY A 83 14.83 -38.88 -19.35
N SER A 84 15.74 -38.82 -18.36
CA SER A 84 16.31 -40.05 -17.75
C SER A 84 17.14 -39.87 -16.47
N ARG A 85 17.25 -38.67 -15.87
CA ARG A 85 18.07 -38.47 -14.65
C ARG A 85 17.34 -37.87 -13.45
N GLN A 86 16.01 -37.97 -13.39
CA GLN A 86 15.36 -37.84 -12.10
C GLN A 86 15.58 -39.16 -11.36
N GLY A 87 16.37 -39.12 -10.28
CA GLY A 87 16.45 -40.25 -9.36
C GLY A 87 15.04 -40.58 -8.83
N PRO A 88 14.81 -41.82 -8.35
CA PRO A 88 13.50 -42.20 -7.85
C PRO A 88 13.00 -41.18 -6.82
N ARG A 89 11.81 -40.64 -7.06
CA ARG A 89 11.12 -39.84 -6.07
C ARG A 89 10.78 -40.77 -4.91
N GLU A 90 11.47 -40.62 -3.78
CA GLU A 90 11.06 -41.22 -2.52
C GLU A 90 9.72 -40.58 -2.15
N GLU A 91 8.63 -41.28 -2.45
CA GLU A 91 7.30 -40.90 -1.99
C GLU A 91 7.24 -41.14 -0.48
N SER A 92 6.91 -40.11 0.28
CA SER A 92 6.65 -40.26 1.72
C SER A 92 5.49 -41.24 1.90
N ALA A 93 5.76 -42.35 2.58
CA ALA A 93 4.83 -43.47 2.76
C ALA A 93 3.65 -43.17 3.71
N ALA A 94 3.51 -41.93 4.19
CA ALA A 94 2.38 -41.52 5.01
C ALA A 94 1.48 -40.58 4.20
N PRO A 95 0.20 -40.92 3.93
CA PRO A 95 -0.75 -39.92 3.51
C PRO A 95 -0.78 -38.87 4.62
N VAL A 96 -0.48 -37.61 4.29
CA VAL A 96 -0.79 -36.49 5.18
C VAL A 96 -2.29 -36.55 5.36
N THR A 97 -2.74 -37.05 6.51
CA THR A 97 -4.16 -37.18 6.80
C THR A 97 -4.73 -35.78 6.83
N ALA A 98 -5.74 -35.54 5.98
CA ALA A 98 -6.43 -34.27 5.81
C ALA A 98 -7.32 -33.93 7.01
N ALA A 99 -6.83 -34.13 8.23
CA ALA A 99 -7.55 -33.74 9.44
C ALA A 99 -7.44 -32.23 9.67
N ASP A 100 -6.37 -31.57 9.21
CA ASP A 100 -6.27 -30.11 9.14
C ASP A 100 -5.34 -29.69 7.99
N LYS A 101 -5.74 -28.67 7.24
CA LYS A 101 -4.92 -28.06 6.19
C LYS A 101 -3.68 -27.44 6.83
N VAL A 102 -2.52 -28.07 6.67
CA VAL A 102 -1.25 -27.51 7.15
C VAL A 102 -0.90 -26.27 6.33
N ILE A 103 -0.84 -25.10 6.98
CA ILE A 103 -0.43 -23.83 6.36
C ILE A 103 0.95 -23.46 6.90
N PRO A 104 2.03 -23.59 6.11
CA PRO A 104 3.38 -23.22 6.53
C PRO A 104 3.42 -21.74 6.97
N GLY A 105 3.95 -21.48 8.17
CA GLY A 105 4.03 -20.13 8.73
C GLY A 105 2.75 -19.63 9.41
N GLN A 106 1.73 -20.48 9.59
CA GLN A 106 0.54 -20.11 10.34
C GLN A 106 0.88 -19.73 11.78
N ILE A 107 0.37 -18.58 12.21
CA ILE A 107 0.44 -18.11 13.59
C ILE A 107 -0.94 -18.34 14.22
N PHE A 108 -0.99 -19.12 15.29
CA PHE A 108 -2.19 -19.29 16.09
C PHE A 108 -2.29 -18.16 17.11
N LEU A 109 -3.17 -17.20 16.82
CA LEU A 109 -3.45 -16.09 17.72
C LEU A 109 -4.49 -16.53 18.76
N ARG A 110 -4.50 -15.81 19.88
CA ARG A 110 -5.63 -15.83 20.80
C ARG A 110 -6.68 -14.84 20.32
N ASP A 111 -7.94 -15.07 20.69
CA ASP A 111 -9.05 -14.18 20.32
C ASP A 111 -9.07 -12.90 21.17
N GLU A 112 -8.41 -12.90 22.34
CA GLU A 112 -8.41 -11.74 23.22
C GLU A 112 -7.53 -10.59 22.69
N PRO A 113 -7.99 -9.34 22.78
CA PRO A 113 -7.19 -8.19 22.41
C PRO A 113 -6.01 -7.99 23.37
N VAL A 114 -4.91 -7.48 22.84
CA VAL A 114 -3.73 -7.10 23.64
C VAL A 114 -3.88 -5.66 24.09
N GLU A 115 -3.97 -5.44 25.40
CA GLU A 115 -3.94 -4.10 25.98
C GLU A 115 -2.54 -3.48 25.87
N ILE A 116 -2.47 -2.21 25.49
CA ILE A 116 -1.21 -1.47 25.36
C ILE A 116 -1.13 -0.36 26.41
N ASN A 117 0.09 0.04 26.77
CA ASN A 117 0.35 1.16 27.69
C ASN A 117 -0.38 1.06 29.04
N VAL A 118 -0.65 -0.17 29.50
CA VAL A 118 -1.41 -0.44 30.73
C VAL A 118 -0.72 0.16 31.95
N GLY A 119 -1.50 0.75 32.85
CA GLY A 119 -1.02 1.34 34.11
C GLY A 119 -0.42 2.74 33.96
N LEU A 120 -0.42 3.32 32.76
CA LEU A 120 0.03 4.70 32.55
C LEU A 120 -1.12 5.69 32.73
N ALA A 121 -0.80 6.87 33.29
CA ALA A 121 -1.78 7.95 33.42
C ALA A 121 -2.13 8.53 32.05
N VAL A 122 -3.39 8.39 31.64
CA VAL A 122 -3.90 8.93 30.38
C VAL A 122 -4.32 10.38 30.58
N THR A 123 -3.86 11.26 29.68
CA THR A 123 -4.29 12.65 29.61
C THR A 123 -4.97 12.91 28.29
N THR A 124 -6.26 13.21 28.35
CA THR A 124 -7.06 13.59 27.18
C THR A 124 -6.92 15.08 26.90
N LEU A 125 -6.61 15.43 25.65
CA LEU A 125 -6.48 16.81 25.17
C LEU A 125 -7.21 16.97 23.84
N ARG A 126 -7.80 18.14 23.65
CA ARG A 126 -8.39 18.55 22.38
C ARG A 126 -7.33 19.27 21.54
N VAL A 127 -7.20 18.86 20.28
CA VAL A 127 -6.14 19.30 19.36
C VAL A 127 -6.78 19.77 18.07
N ALA A 128 -6.57 21.05 17.76
CA ALA A 128 -7.07 21.66 16.53
C ALA A 128 -5.92 21.91 15.55
N ASN A 129 -6.09 21.54 14.28
CA ASN A 129 -5.17 21.90 13.22
C ASN A 129 -5.61 23.21 12.57
N VAL A 130 -4.92 24.30 12.92
CA VAL A 130 -5.17 25.65 12.38
C VAL A 130 -4.37 25.94 11.11
N SER A 131 -3.55 24.99 10.65
CA SER A 131 -2.77 25.14 9.43
C SER A 131 -3.56 24.76 8.18
N ASP A 132 -3.03 25.16 7.03
CA ASP A 132 -3.56 24.87 5.70
C ASP A 132 -3.15 23.50 5.16
N ARG A 133 -2.40 22.72 5.94
CA ARG A 133 -1.81 21.45 5.52
C ARG A 133 -2.14 20.33 6.51
N PRO A 134 -2.25 19.08 6.04
CA PRO A 134 -2.43 17.96 6.93
C PRO A 134 -1.17 17.73 7.76
N ILE A 135 -1.34 17.41 9.04
CA ILE A 135 -0.26 17.13 9.98
C ILE A 135 -0.43 15.71 10.51
N GLN A 136 0.64 14.92 10.50
CA GLN A 136 0.64 13.57 11.05
C GLN A 136 1.67 13.46 12.17
N VAL A 137 1.25 12.93 13.32
CA VAL A 137 2.08 12.78 14.52
C VAL A 137 2.20 11.32 14.89
N GLY A 138 3.44 10.83 15.03
CA GLY A 138 3.73 9.44 15.36
C GLY A 138 3.58 9.11 16.85
N SER A 139 3.39 7.82 17.15
CA SER A 139 3.19 7.24 18.48
C SER A 139 4.21 7.66 19.56
N HIS A 140 5.49 7.83 19.18
CA HIS A 140 6.60 8.09 20.11
C HIS A 140 7.18 9.50 20.00
N PHE A 141 6.49 10.39 19.31
CA PHE A 141 6.91 11.79 19.23
C PHE A 141 6.58 12.53 20.53
N HIS A 142 7.49 13.40 21.00
CA HIS A 142 7.22 14.25 22.17
C HIS A 142 6.11 15.25 21.83
N PHE A 143 4.91 15.03 22.35
CA PHE A 143 3.70 15.70 21.86
C PHE A 143 3.75 17.22 22.05
N ALA A 144 4.41 17.71 23.10
CA ALA A 144 4.58 19.15 23.30
C ALA A 144 5.41 19.83 22.20
N GLU A 145 6.27 19.09 21.49
CA GLU A 145 7.15 19.60 20.43
C GLU A 145 6.59 19.39 19.02
N VAL A 146 5.31 19.03 18.87
CA VAL A 146 4.71 18.86 17.53
C VAL A 146 4.62 20.19 16.79
N ASN A 147 4.23 20.12 15.52
CA ASN A 147 4.09 21.29 14.64
C ASN A 147 3.29 22.43 15.33
N PRO A 148 3.78 23.69 15.31
CA PRO A 148 3.05 24.85 15.81
C PRO A 148 1.65 25.06 15.22
N GLY A 149 1.38 24.52 14.02
CA GLY A 149 0.07 24.55 13.39
C GLY A 149 -1.00 23.72 14.12
N LEU A 150 -0.62 22.95 15.14
CA LEU A 150 -1.55 22.31 16.06
C LEU A 150 -1.71 23.16 17.33
N GLU A 151 -2.94 23.59 17.58
CA GLU A 151 -3.36 24.35 18.76
C GLU A 151 -3.92 23.40 19.83
N PHE A 152 -3.30 23.41 21.01
CA PHE A 152 -3.67 22.63 22.19
C PHE A 152 -2.87 23.10 23.40
N ASP A 153 -3.18 22.57 24.59
CA ASP A 153 -2.44 22.86 25.83
C ASP A 153 -1.07 22.16 25.86
N ARG A 154 -0.03 22.89 25.45
CA ARG A 154 1.36 22.42 25.42
C ARG A 154 1.88 22.04 26.81
N GLY A 155 1.50 22.78 27.85
CA GLY A 155 1.92 22.52 29.23
C GLY A 155 1.41 21.17 29.73
N ARG A 156 0.14 20.87 29.46
CA ARG A 156 -0.45 19.56 29.81
C ARG A 156 0.10 18.40 28.99
N SER A 157 0.70 18.66 27.82
CA SER A 157 1.30 17.65 26.94
C SER A 157 2.79 17.38 27.18
N TRP A 158 3.43 18.18 28.04
CA TRP A 158 4.88 18.08 28.28
C TRP A 158 5.29 16.72 28.82
N GLY A 159 6.32 16.14 28.20
CA GLY A 159 6.84 14.81 28.52
C GLY A 159 5.88 13.66 28.23
N LYS A 160 4.93 13.85 27.31
CA LYS A 160 3.95 12.85 26.89
C LYS A 160 4.04 12.52 25.40
N ARG A 161 3.48 11.39 25.02
CA ARG A 161 3.38 10.87 23.65
C ARG A 161 1.98 10.31 23.41
N LEU A 162 1.61 10.09 22.15
CA LEU A 162 0.29 9.53 21.80
C LEU A 162 0.07 8.13 22.38
N ASN A 163 -1.14 7.89 22.90
CA ASN A 163 -1.61 6.58 23.35
C ASN A 163 -2.13 5.74 22.19
N VAL A 164 -1.27 5.47 21.20
CA VAL A 164 -1.61 4.64 20.03
C VAL A 164 -0.63 3.48 19.91
N LEU A 165 -0.94 2.53 19.04
CA LEU A 165 -0.05 1.40 18.73
C LEU A 165 1.34 1.91 18.32
N SER A 166 2.37 1.18 18.74
CA SER A 166 3.74 1.51 18.34
C SER A 166 3.89 1.45 16.81
N GLY A 167 4.58 2.43 16.24
CA GLY A 167 4.65 2.63 14.78
C GLY A 167 3.41 3.27 14.16
N GLY A 168 2.29 3.36 14.89
CA GLY A 168 1.10 4.10 14.48
C GLY A 168 1.29 5.61 14.54
N ALA A 169 0.33 6.33 13.98
CA ALA A 169 0.29 7.78 13.94
C ALA A 169 -1.16 8.28 13.91
N MET A 170 -1.38 9.52 14.35
CA MET A 170 -2.63 10.24 14.22
C MET A 170 -2.49 11.34 13.18
N ARG A 171 -3.50 11.50 12.32
CA ARG A 171 -3.50 12.45 11.21
C ARG A 171 -4.58 13.50 11.47
N PHE A 172 -4.20 14.76 11.39
CA PHE A 172 -5.07 15.91 11.53
C PHE A 172 -5.20 16.60 10.18
N GLU A 173 -6.39 16.59 9.60
CA GLU A 173 -6.69 17.37 8.40
C GLU A 173 -6.71 18.88 8.70
N PRO A 174 -6.54 19.76 7.70
CA PRO A 174 -6.70 21.20 7.89
C PRO A 174 -8.08 21.54 8.48
N GLY A 175 -8.12 22.28 9.58
CA GLY A 175 -9.35 22.63 10.30
C GLY A 175 -9.94 21.52 11.17
N ALA A 176 -9.29 20.35 11.26
CA ALA A 176 -9.74 19.28 12.15
C ALA A 176 -9.63 19.71 13.62
N ASP A 177 -10.59 19.28 14.43
CA ASP A 177 -10.63 19.46 15.88
C ASP A 177 -10.98 18.10 16.49
N GLU A 178 -9.96 17.42 17.02
CA GLU A 178 -10.08 16.05 17.51
C GLU A 178 -9.54 15.91 18.93
N GLU A 179 -10.11 14.96 19.66
CA GLU A 179 -9.67 14.61 20.99
C GLU A 179 -8.62 13.49 20.92
N VAL A 180 -7.52 13.66 21.64
CA VAL A 180 -6.38 12.74 21.63
C VAL A 180 -6.01 12.32 23.04
N GLU A 181 -5.58 11.08 23.16
CA GLU A 181 -5.06 10.52 24.41
C GLU A 181 -3.55 10.52 24.43
N LEU A 182 -2.97 11.03 25.52
CA LEU A 182 -1.53 11.07 25.73
C LEU A 182 -1.13 10.26 26.96
N VAL A 183 0.00 9.57 26.86
CA VAL A 183 0.64 8.84 27.97
C VAL A 183 2.04 9.41 28.24
N PRO A 184 2.50 9.41 29.50
CA PRO A 184 3.84 9.89 29.85
C PRO A 184 4.92 9.04 29.18
N ILE A 185 5.95 9.70 28.66
CA ILE A 185 7.20 9.05 28.27
C ILE A 185 7.78 8.37 29.52
N GLN A 186 8.20 7.11 29.39
CA GLN A 186 8.80 6.34 30.48
C GLN A 186 10.32 6.23 30.28
N GLY A 187 11.00 5.46 31.13
CA GLY A 187 12.45 5.30 31.10
C GLY A 187 13.17 6.51 31.67
N ALA A 188 14.28 6.93 31.05
CA ALA A 188 15.06 8.07 31.52
C ALA A 188 14.37 9.43 31.33
N ARG A 189 13.26 9.49 30.59
CA ARG A 189 12.50 10.74 30.32
C ARG A 189 13.39 11.86 29.75
N ILE A 190 14.21 11.50 28.78
CA ILE A 190 15.09 12.41 28.04
C ILE A 190 14.53 12.60 26.62
N ALA A 191 14.26 13.85 26.23
CA ALA A 191 13.78 14.21 24.90
C ALA A 191 14.88 14.99 24.12
N LEU A 192 15.50 14.31 23.16
CA LEU A 192 16.56 14.84 22.30
C LEU A 192 16.07 14.94 20.84
N GLY A 193 16.52 15.96 20.12
CA GLY A 193 16.14 16.19 18.73
C GLY A 193 14.87 17.03 18.62
N PHE A 194 13.75 16.41 18.23
CA PHE A 194 12.43 17.03 18.05
C PHE A 194 12.50 18.45 17.45
N ARG A 195 11.93 19.46 18.12
CA ARG A 195 12.10 20.88 17.76
C ARG A 195 13.19 21.56 18.59
N GLY A 196 13.82 20.80 19.49
CA GLY A 196 14.87 21.28 20.38
C GLY A 196 14.32 22.24 21.43
N GLU A 197 13.07 22.06 21.86
CA GLU A 197 12.51 22.85 22.97
C GLU A 197 12.91 22.26 24.33
N CYS A 198 13.00 20.92 24.46
CA CYS A 198 13.48 20.26 25.68
C CYS A 198 15.02 20.11 25.72
N ARG A 199 15.63 19.54 24.66
CA ARG A 199 17.10 19.31 24.54
C ARG A 199 17.74 18.55 25.71
N GLY A 200 16.99 17.69 26.40
CA GLY A 200 17.53 17.01 27.58
C GLY A 200 16.46 16.33 28.43
N GLU A 201 16.66 16.40 29.74
CA GLU A 201 15.74 15.83 30.72
C GLU A 201 14.42 16.60 30.77
N LEU A 202 13.31 15.87 30.81
CA LEU A 202 11.97 16.47 30.82
C LEU A 202 11.55 17.04 32.19
N ASP A 203 12.20 16.57 33.26
CA ASP A 203 11.86 16.87 34.66
C ASP A 203 13.01 17.55 35.43
N GLY A 204 14.01 18.10 34.72
CA GLY A 204 15.22 18.71 35.28
C GLY A 204 15.11 20.19 35.66
#